data_AF-A0A8H5LML3-F1
#
_entry.id   AF-A0A8H5LML3-F1
#
_cell.length_a   1.000
_cell.length_b   1.000
_cell.length_c   1.000
_cell.angle_alpha   90.00
_cell.angle_beta   90.00
_cell.angle_gamma   90.00
#
_symmetry.space_group_name_H-M   'P 1'
#
loop_
_entity.id
_entity.type
_entity.pdbx_description
1 polymer ?
#
loop_
_entity_poly.entity_id
_entity_poly.type
_entity_poly.pdbx_seq_one_letter_code
_entity_poly.pdbx_strand_id
1 'polypeptide(L)'
;MIQMITFYDFPPKRDGAEAWNPHTWKTRFSLKYKGLPFKTVWVEYPDVESTLKTLDIPPTYQWPGPEGRPMYTLPAIVDSSTGTALAESFLIAEYLDKTYPDTGKPLLIPPGTKALQAAFIEAVYTNLMPLFQFVLGETCKVLLNSSSEEYVRRTRKELLGVDVEEFTPKGERVKEEWKKVEEGFGKVAGWMGKRDEFVMGDTVSFADFVLGGWLEWCKSAWGEDSEMWKDLMSWHDGRWGELVKKLEIYDAFIGLASASTDVIRRSTFVIKNPAYLRLASCAFGSKSCQTRKRLSCTTSQTGKKGFMAGIPMYGKRDSPCYTGITHRFSLGYKKLPYKVNWVEYPDVEPTLKAVGISPTGTKPDGSSYYTIPAIIDPSTGSGVSESLNIAEYLDKIYPDTPLLIPPGTKALQTAFVEALFPLMRPILLFGWHTTCEVLLNPESQDYFREAMKNSMLGGTPIDEAFPRGEQAKVEWKKVEKGFEKIDQWIGKENEFVMGDRISFADFALAGWLKWVKALWGEDGEKWKDIARWNEGRWARYLEKVEAATS
;
A
#
# COMPACT_ATOMS: atom_id res chain seq x y z
N MET A 1 -7.42 -25.13 -32.93
CA MET A 1 -7.64 -23.68 -32.74
C MET A 1 -6.33 -23.07 -32.28
N ILE A 2 -6.02 -21.83 -32.65
CA ILE A 2 -4.84 -21.13 -32.11
C ILE A 2 -5.13 -20.84 -30.63
N GLN A 3 -4.26 -21.33 -29.74
CA GLN A 3 -4.32 -21.03 -28.31
C GLN A 3 -3.99 -19.55 -28.11
N MET A 4 -4.92 -18.81 -27.52
CA MET A 4 -4.82 -17.35 -27.34
C MET A 4 -5.74 -16.89 -26.21
N ILE A 5 -5.31 -15.87 -25.49
CA ILE A 5 -6.14 -15.20 -24.47
C ILE A 5 -7.14 -14.28 -25.17
N THR A 6 -8.41 -14.40 -24.81
CA THR A 6 -9.44 -13.41 -25.16
C THR A 6 -9.59 -12.46 -23.98
N PHE A 7 -9.28 -11.19 -24.17
CA PHE A 7 -9.36 -10.14 -23.16
C PHE A 7 -10.58 -9.25 -23.44
N TYR A 8 -11.42 -9.04 -22.42
CA TYR A 8 -12.64 -8.24 -22.52
C TYR A 8 -12.43 -6.86 -21.91
N ASP A 9 -12.66 -5.81 -22.70
CA ASP A 9 -12.33 -4.41 -22.40
C ASP A 9 -13.45 -3.47 -22.93
N PHE A 10 -13.44 -2.20 -22.51
CA PHE A 10 -14.40 -1.19 -22.95
C PHE A 10 -13.92 -0.45 -24.20
N PRO A 11 -14.76 -0.30 -25.26
CA PRO A 11 -14.34 0.41 -26.46
C PRO A 11 -14.02 1.89 -26.16
N PRO A 12 -12.94 2.44 -26.74
CA PRO A 12 -12.74 3.88 -26.80
C PRO A 12 -13.59 4.50 -27.93
N LYS A 13 -14.30 5.59 -27.63
CA LYS A 13 -14.93 6.46 -28.65
C LYS A 13 -13.92 7.36 -29.38
N ARG A 14 -12.85 7.75 -28.70
CA ARG A 14 -11.86 8.72 -29.21
C ARG A 14 -10.97 8.08 -30.27
N ASP A 15 -10.98 8.63 -31.48
CA ASP A 15 -10.09 8.22 -32.57
C ASP A 15 -8.62 8.21 -32.11
N GLY A 16 -7.93 7.10 -32.40
CA GLY A 16 -6.51 6.90 -32.07
C GLY A 16 -6.22 6.43 -30.64
N ALA A 17 -7.19 6.39 -29.72
CA ALA A 17 -6.98 5.80 -28.40
C ALA A 17 -7.02 4.25 -28.47
N GLU A 18 -6.01 3.57 -27.93
CA GLU A 18 -5.99 2.09 -27.90
C GLU A 18 -6.97 1.54 -26.85
N ALA A 19 -6.96 2.11 -25.65
CA ALA A 19 -7.83 1.78 -24.51
C ALA A 19 -7.84 2.95 -23.53
N TRP A 20 -8.76 2.96 -22.56
CA TRP A 20 -8.93 4.11 -21.66
C TRP A 20 -9.27 3.77 -20.21
N ASN A 21 -9.83 2.59 -19.91
CA ASN A 21 -10.36 2.31 -18.58
C ASN A 21 -9.24 1.91 -17.59
N PRO A 22 -9.17 2.51 -16.39
CA PRO A 22 -8.03 2.33 -15.49
C PRO A 22 -7.95 0.92 -14.87
N HIS A 23 -9.02 0.14 -14.88
CA HIS A 23 -9.01 -1.24 -14.39
C HIS A 23 -8.58 -2.22 -15.48
N THR A 24 -9.02 -2.02 -16.72
CA THR A 24 -8.69 -2.90 -17.84
C THR A 24 -7.26 -2.69 -18.32
N TRP A 25 -6.74 -1.45 -18.24
CA TRP A 25 -5.33 -1.15 -18.45
C TRP A 25 -4.38 -2.01 -17.59
N LYS A 26 -4.76 -2.38 -16.36
CA LYS A 26 -3.95 -3.26 -15.49
C LYS A 26 -3.72 -4.63 -16.12
N THR A 27 -4.78 -5.21 -16.69
CA THR A 27 -4.72 -6.50 -17.42
C THR A 27 -4.01 -6.33 -18.77
N ARG A 28 -4.24 -5.22 -19.49
CA ARG A 28 -3.53 -4.90 -20.73
C ARG A 28 -2.01 -4.83 -20.52
N PHE A 29 -1.55 -4.09 -19.50
CA PHE A 29 -0.14 -4.06 -19.10
C PHE A 29 0.35 -5.44 -18.66
N SER A 30 -0.42 -6.19 -17.85
CA SER A 30 -0.04 -7.55 -17.40
C SER A 30 0.21 -8.51 -18.57
N LEU A 31 -0.64 -8.48 -19.60
CA LEU A 31 -0.50 -9.30 -20.81
C LEU A 31 0.68 -8.83 -21.68
N LYS A 32 0.79 -7.51 -21.94
CA LYS A 32 1.87 -6.91 -22.74
C LYS A 32 3.26 -7.15 -22.10
N TYR A 33 3.39 -6.94 -20.79
CA TYR A 33 4.62 -7.16 -20.01
C TYR A 33 5.10 -8.62 -20.06
N LYS A 34 4.17 -9.57 -19.88
CA LYS A 34 4.45 -11.02 -20.00
C LYS A 34 4.67 -11.49 -21.44
N GLY A 35 4.46 -10.65 -22.44
CA GLY A 35 4.57 -11.01 -23.85
C GLY A 35 3.53 -12.03 -24.32
N LEU A 36 2.38 -12.12 -23.64
CA LEU A 36 1.36 -13.11 -23.94
C LEU A 36 0.48 -12.65 -25.12
N PRO A 37 0.23 -13.49 -26.14
CA PRO A 37 -0.64 -13.14 -27.25
C PRO A 37 -2.10 -13.11 -26.80
N PHE A 38 -2.77 -11.97 -27.02
CA PHE A 38 -4.19 -11.79 -26.74
C PHE A 38 -4.92 -11.08 -27.88
N LYS A 39 -6.23 -11.33 -27.98
CA LYS A 39 -7.15 -10.47 -28.73
C LYS A 39 -8.02 -9.68 -27.74
N THR A 40 -8.35 -8.43 -28.08
CA THR A 40 -9.36 -7.67 -27.32
C THR A 40 -10.75 -7.94 -27.90
N VAL A 41 -11.75 -8.15 -27.05
CA VAL A 41 -13.18 -8.11 -27.36
C VAL A 41 -13.77 -6.91 -26.63
N TRP A 42 -14.33 -6.00 -27.41
CA TRP A 42 -14.93 -4.78 -26.89
C TRP A 42 -16.36 -5.03 -26.41
N VAL A 43 -16.69 -4.57 -25.20
CA VAL A 43 -18.01 -4.72 -24.57
C VAL A 43 -18.44 -3.36 -24.02
N GLU A 44 -19.65 -2.92 -24.37
CA GLU A 44 -20.23 -1.70 -23.80
C GLU A 44 -20.67 -1.93 -22.34
N TYR A 45 -20.66 -0.90 -21.51
CA TYR A 45 -21.07 -0.99 -20.10
C TYR A 45 -22.41 -1.72 -19.83
N PRO A 46 -23.52 -1.46 -20.57
CA PRO A 46 -24.77 -2.20 -20.36
C PRO A 46 -24.67 -3.71 -20.65
N ASP A 47 -23.72 -4.14 -21.49
CA ASP A 47 -23.60 -5.52 -21.97
C ASP A 47 -22.60 -6.36 -21.14
N VAL A 48 -21.93 -5.78 -20.15
CA VAL A 48 -20.95 -6.50 -19.31
C VAL A 48 -21.60 -7.66 -18.56
N GLU A 49 -22.75 -7.45 -17.94
CA GLU A 49 -23.43 -8.49 -17.15
C GLU A 49 -23.91 -9.67 -18.02
N SER A 50 -24.54 -9.40 -19.16
CA SER A 50 -25.00 -10.44 -20.09
C SER A 50 -23.82 -11.20 -20.71
N THR A 51 -22.74 -10.50 -21.04
CA THR A 51 -21.50 -11.09 -21.56
C THR A 51 -20.86 -12.02 -20.54
N LEU A 52 -20.59 -11.55 -19.32
CA LEU A 52 -19.92 -12.37 -18.30
C LEU A 52 -20.77 -13.57 -17.87
N LYS A 53 -22.10 -13.42 -17.77
CA LYS A 53 -23.03 -14.55 -17.55
C LYS A 53 -22.96 -15.61 -18.67
N THR A 54 -22.80 -15.18 -19.92
CA THR A 54 -22.68 -16.09 -21.08
C THR A 54 -21.34 -16.84 -21.10
N LEU A 55 -20.34 -16.36 -20.36
CA LEU A 55 -19.02 -16.96 -20.20
C LEU A 55 -18.87 -17.75 -18.89
N ASP A 56 -19.96 -17.94 -18.14
CA ASP A 56 -19.99 -18.52 -16.79
C ASP A 56 -19.06 -17.82 -15.77
N ILE A 57 -18.75 -16.54 -16.01
CA ILE A 57 -17.90 -15.72 -15.13
C ILE A 57 -18.78 -15.10 -14.03
N PRO A 58 -18.48 -15.32 -12.73
CA PRO A 58 -19.27 -14.79 -11.62
C PRO A 58 -19.12 -13.26 -11.46
N PRO A 59 -20.06 -12.61 -10.75
CA PRO A 59 -19.93 -11.20 -10.39
C PRO A 59 -18.70 -10.98 -9.49
N THR A 60 -17.97 -9.90 -9.74
CA THR A 60 -16.70 -9.59 -9.06
C THR A 60 -16.90 -8.85 -7.73
N TYR A 61 -17.99 -8.09 -7.60
CA TYR A 61 -18.27 -7.24 -6.43
C TYR A 61 -19.77 -7.21 -6.10
N GLN A 62 -20.11 -6.63 -4.95
CA GLN A 62 -21.46 -6.17 -4.65
C GLN A 62 -21.56 -4.67 -4.95
N TRP A 63 -22.71 -4.23 -5.45
CA TRP A 63 -23.02 -2.82 -5.61
C TRP A 63 -23.05 -2.13 -4.24
N PRO A 64 -22.42 -0.96 -4.05
CA PRO A 64 -22.29 -0.31 -2.74
C PRO A 64 -23.60 0.38 -2.26
N GLY A 65 -24.74 0.09 -2.89
CA GLY A 65 -26.07 0.51 -2.42
C GLY A 65 -26.67 -0.46 -1.39
N PRO A 66 -27.79 -0.08 -0.73
CA PRO A 66 -28.37 -0.84 0.39
C PRO A 66 -28.81 -2.27 0.03
N GLU A 67 -29.12 -2.53 -1.25
CA GLU A 67 -29.53 -3.86 -1.72
C GLU A 67 -28.36 -4.81 -2.03
N GLY A 68 -27.11 -4.31 -2.09
CA GLY A 68 -25.92 -5.16 -2.29
C GLY A 68 -25.91 -5.98 -3.59
N ARG A 69 -26.66 -5.56 -4.63
CA ARG A 69 -26.89 -6.35 -5.85
C ARG A 69 -25.57 -6.80 -6.52
N PRO A 70 -25.50 -7.98 -7.16
CA PRO A 70 -24.31 -8.44 -7.86
C PRO A 70 -23.80 -7.43 -8.91
N MET A 71 -22.49 -7.21 -8.95
CA MET A 71 -21.83 -6.31 -9.89
C MET A 71 -20.81 -7.07 -10.74
N TYR A 72 -21.09 -7.13 -12.03
CA TYR A 72 -20.20 -7.67 -13.06
C TYR A 72 -19.29 -6.54 -13.57
N THR A 73 -17.98 -6.79 -13.68
CA THR A 73 -17.00 -5.77 -14.09
C THR A 73 -15.96 -6.33 -15.05
N LEU A 74 -15.36 -5.44 -15.83
CA LEU A 74 -14.14 -5.71 -16.60
C LEU A 74 -12.93 -5.12 -15.85
N PRO A 75 -11.73 -5.70 -15.99
CA PRO A 75 -11.32 -6.69 -16.99
C PRO A 75 -11.85 -8.11 -16.72
N ALA A 76 -12.03 -8.85 -17.81
CA ALA A 76 -12.24 -10.29 -17.81
C ALA A 76 -11.37 -10.94 -18.89
N ILE A 77 -10.98 -12.20 -18.71
CA ILE A 77 -10.32 -13.01 -19.74
C ILE A 77 -10.95 -14.38 -19.90
N VAL A 78 -10.83 -14.93 -21.10
CA VAL A 78 -11.01 -16.36 -21.40
C VAL A 78 -9.74 -16.88 -22.03
N ASP A 79 -9.05 -17.79 -21.34
CA ASP A 79 -7.85 -18.45 -21.80
C ASP A 79 -8.19 -19.79 -22.47
N SER A 80 -8.10 -19.82 -23.80
CA SER A 80 -8.41 -21.01 -24.60
C SER A 80 -7.39 -22.15 -24.50
N SER A 81 -6.23 -21.94 -23.86
CA SER A 81 -5.23 -23.00 -23.63
C SER A 81 -5.56 -23.85 -22.40
N THR A 82 -6.16 -23.24 -21.37
CA THR A 82 -6.54 -23.92 -20.12
C THR A 82 -8.04 -24.13 -19.96
N GLY A 83 -8.86 -23.42 -20.74
CA GLY A 83 -10.32 -23.36 -20.55
C GLY A 83 -10.75 -22.46 -19.39
N THR A 84 -9.85 -21.62 -18.85
CA THR A 84 -10.16 -20.75 -17.71
C THR A 84 -10.87 -19.49 -18.16
N ALA A 85 -11.99 -19.16 -17.53
CA ALA A 85 -12.70 -17.89 -17.67
C ALA A 85 -12.76 -17.20 -16.30
N LEU A 86 -12.29 -15.95 -16.20
CA LEU A 86 -12.32 -15.19 -14.95
C LEU A 86 -12.35 -13.67 -15.18
N ALA A 87 -12.82 -12.95 -14.16
CA ALA A 87 -12.77 -11.49 -14.07
C ALA A 87 -12.06 -11.04 -12.78
N GLU A 88 -11.92 -9.73 -12.64
CA GLU A 88 -11.10 -9.03 -11.63
C GLU A 88 -9.60 -9.01 -11.99
N SER A 89 -9.06 -7.79 -12.05
CA SER A 89 -7.72 -7.45 -12.53
C SER A 89 -6.56 -8.10 -11.77
N PHE A 90 -6.66 -8.22 -10.44
CA PHE A 90 -5.63 -8.80 -9.57
C PHE A 90 -5.68 -10.33 -9.59
N LEU A 91 -6.88 -10.92 -9.59
CA LEU A 91 -7.06 -12.36 -9.83
C LEU A 91 -6.55 -12.80 -11.22
N ILE A 92 -6.77 -11.97 -12.25
CA ILE A 92 -6.18 -12.18 -13.57
C ILE A 92 -4.65 -12.15 -13.49
N ALA A 93 -4.04 -11.18 -12.81
CA ALA A 93 -2.58 -11.13 -12.66
C ALA A 93 -2.02 -12.37 -11.92
N GLU A 94 -2.67 -12.80 -10.83
CA GLU A 94 -2.32 -14.05 -10.12
C GLU A 94 -2.43 -15.29 -11.03
N TYR A 95 -3.51 -15.39 -11.80
CA TYR A 95 -3.68 -16.45 -12.80
C TYR A 95 -2.58 -16.46 -13.86
N LEU A 96 -2.20 -15.28 -14.38
CA LEU A 96 -1.16 -15.15 -15.40
C LEU A 96 0.24 -15.47 -14.84
N ASP A 97 0.54 -15.13 -13.60
CA ASP A 97 1.78 -15.53 -12.92
C ASP A 97 1.86 -17.03 -12.69
N LYS A 98 0.76 -17.64 -12.24
CA LYS A 98 0.68 -19.09 -11.97
C LYS A 98 0.72 -19.94 -13.24
N THR A 99 0.06 -19.49 -14.31
CA THR A 99 -0.10 -20.24 -15.56
C THR A 99 1.06 -20.00 -16.52
N TYR A 100 1.63 -18.79 -16.50
CA TYR A 100 2.75 -18.38 -17.35
C TYR A 100 3.90 -17.79 -16.51
N PRO A 101 4.60 -18.63 -15.71
CA PRO A 101 5.78 -18.22 -14.97
C PRO A 101 7.01 -18.04 -15.89
N ASP A 102 7.16 -18.88 -16.91
CA ASP A 102 8.36 -18.98 -17.74
C ASP A 102 8.42 -17.94 -18.89
N THR A 103 7.97 -16.72 -18.64
CA THR A 103 7.96 -15.62 -19.63
C THR A 103 9.29 -14.85 -19.71
N GLY A 104 10.29 -15.24 -18.90
CA GLY A 104 11.57 -14.52 -18.80
C GLY A 104 11.46 -13.16 -18.11
N LYS A 105 10.38 -12.93 -17.37
CA LYS A 105 10.07 -11.69 -16.64
C LYS A 105 9.84 -11.98 -15.15
N PRO A 106 10.19 -11.06 -14.23
CA PRO A 106 9.71 -11.10 -12.86
C PRO A 106 8.18 -11.26 -12.78
N LEU A 107 7.69 -11.96 -11.76
CA LEU A 107 6.25 -12.12 -11.51
C LEU A 107 5.61 -10.77 -11.17
N LEU A 108 4.35 -10.60 -11.59
CA LEU A 108 3.53 -9.41 -11.30
C LEU A 108 3.25 -9.29 -9.79
N ILE A 109 3.04 -10.44 -9.16
CA ILE A 109 2.80 -10.62 -7.73
C ILE A 109 3.88 -11.55 -7.19
N PRO A 110 5.09 -11.04 -6.86
CA PRO A 110 6.15 -11.85 -6.29
C PRO A 110 5.70 -12.59 -5.01
N PRO A 111 6.24 -13.78 -4.72
CA PRO A 111 5.87 -14.57 -3.54
C PRO A 111 5.96 -13.74 -2.25
N GLY A 112 4.95 -13.89 -1.38
CA GLY A 112 4.85 -13.09 -0.16
C GLY A 112 4.49 -11.61 -0.36
N THR A 113 4.07 -11.16 -1.55
CA THR A 113 3.61 -9.76 -1.74
C THR A 113 2.12 -9.60 -1.97
N LYS A 114 1.37 -10.70 -2.17
CA LYS A 114 -0.07 -10.69 -2.51
C LYS A 114 -0.91 -9.80 -1.59
N ALA A 115 -0.80 -9.97 -0.28
CA ALA A 115 -1.56 -9.18 0.69
C ALA A 115 -1.20 -7.70 0.69
N LEU A 116 0.10 -7.39 0.54
CA LEU A 116 0.59 -6.01 0.49
C LEU A 116 0.14 -5.32 -0.80
N GLN A 117 0.15 -6.00 -1.95
CA GLN A 117 -0.35 -5.46 -3.21
C GLN A 117 -1.88 -5.31 -3.22
N ALA A 118 -2.62 -6.25 -2.60
CA ALA A 118 -4.06 -6.12 -2.40
C ALA A 118 -4.44 -4.89 -1.56
N ALA A 119 -3.70 -4.64 -0.47
CA ALA A 119 -3.87 -3.45 0.35
C ALA A 119 -3.41 -2.15 -0.37
N PHE A 120 -2.35 -2.23 -1.18
CA PHE A 120 -1.87 -1.10 -2.00
C PHE A 120 -2.94 -0.64 -3.01
N ILE A 121 -3.67 -1.56 -3.66
CA ILE A 121 -4.76 -1.21 -4.59
C ILE A 121 -5.82 -0.36 -3.88
N GLU A 122 -6.22 -0.76 -2.68
CA GLU A 122 -7.23 -0.08 -1.86
C GLU A 122 -6.71 1.28 -1.33
N ALA A 123 -5.45 1.34 -0.94
CA ALA A 123 -4.78 2.58 -0.53
C ALA A 123 -4.71 3.60 -1.68
N VAL A 124 -4.29 3.17 -2.88
CA VAL A 124 -4.25 4.02 -4.08
C VAL A 124 -5.66 4.49 -4.45
N TYR A 125 -6.64 3.58 -4.47
CA TYR A 125 -8.04 3.93 -4.78
C TYR A 125 -8.59 4.98 -3.81
N THR A 126 -8.28 4.85 -2.51
CA THR A 126 -8.71 5.81 -1.47
C THR A 126 -8.05 7.18 -1.66
N ASN A 127 -6.73 7.22 -1.89
CA ASN A 127 -5.99 8.49 -1.99
C ASN A 127 -6.18 9.20 -3.34
N LEU A 128 -6.43 8.46 -4.43
CA LEU A 128 -6.69 9.03 -5.75
C LEU A 128 -8.19 9.29 -6.03
N MET A 129 -9.10 8.97 -5.11
CA MET A 129 -10.54 9.25 -5.26
C MET A 129 -10.87 10.70 -5.69
N PRO A 130 -10.20 11.77 -5.19
CA PRO A 130 -10.48 13.14 -5.64
C PRO A 130 -10.32 13.36 -7.15
N LEU A 131 -9.44 12.60 -7.81
CA LEU A 131 -9.22 12.64 -9.27
C LEU A 131 -10.50 12.32 -10.06
N PHE A 132 -11.40 11.51 -9.49
CA PHE A 132 -12.66 11.11 -10.12
C PHE A 132 -13.55 12.32 -10.47
N GLN A 133 -13.49 13.39 -9.66
CA GLN A 133 -14.18 14.66 -9.89
C GLN A 133 -13.76 15.36 -11.20
N PHE A 134 -12.54 15.10 -11.68
CA PHE A 134 -11.93 15.77 -12.82
C PHE A 134 -11.90 14.92 -14.10
N VAL A 135 -11.85 13.59 -13.98
CA VAL A 135 -11.76 12.69 -15.13
C VAL A 135 -13.13 12.18 -15.59
N LEU A 136 -14.12 12.04 -14.69
CA LEU A 136 -15.41 11.43 -15.02
C LEU A 136 -16.20 12.22 -16.08
N GLY A 137 -16.25 13.56 -15.95
CA GLY A 137 -16.97 14.42 -16.90
C GLY A 137 -16.44 14.31 -18.32
N GLU A 138 -15.12 14.35 -18.49
CA GLU A 138 -14.49 14.16 -19.80
C GLU A 138 -14.58 12.72 -20.30
N THR A 139 -14.54 11.72 -19.41
CA THR A 139 -14.77 10.32 -19.79
C THR A 139 -16.12 10.14 -20.49
N CYS A 140 -17.20 10.66 -19.89
CA CYS A 140 -18.53 10.63 -20.52
C CYS A 140 -18.52 11.31 -21.91
N LYS A 141 -17.94 12.51 -22.00
CA LYS A 141 -17.94 13.30 -23.25
C LYS A 141 -17.11 12.67 -24.37
N VAL A 142 -15.87 12.24 -24.10
CA VAL A 142 -14.89 11.92 -25.16
C VAL A 142 -14.56 10.44 -25.28
N LEU A 143 -14.73 9.63 -24.22
CA LEU A 143 -14.32 8.22 -24.21
C LEU A 143 -15.46 7.23 -24.41
N LEU A 144 -16.69 7.55 -24.00
CA LEU A 144 -17.82 6.61 -24.02
C LEU A 144 -18.69 6.73 -25.28
N ASN A 145 -19.02 5.59 -25.89
CA ASN A 145 -20.12 5.50 -26.87
C ASN A 145 -21.49 5.73 -26.19
N SER A 146 -22.51 6.11 -26.94
CA SER A 146 -23.77 6.64 -26.39
C SER A 146 -24.47 5.73 -25.38
N SER A 147 -24.49 4.41 -25.61
CA SER A 147 -25.09 3.42 -24.68
C SER A 147 -24.29 3.31 -23.38
N SER A 148 -22.96 3.32 -23.46
CA SER A 148 -22.07 3.39 -22.30
C SER A 148 -22.18 4.73 -21.58
N GLU A 149 -22.31 5.85 -22.29
CA GLU A 149 -22.47 7.17 -21.68
C GLU A 149 -23.76 7.25 -20.86
N GLU A 150 -24.90 6.82 -21.42
CA GLU A 150 -26.18 6.75 -20.69
C GLU A 150 -26.08 5.87 -19.44
N TYR A 151 -25.52 4.66 -19.59
CA TYR A 151 -25.31 3.74 -18.48
C TYR A 151 -24.43 4.36 -17.39
N VAL A 152 -23.28 4.94 -17.75
CA VAL A 152 -22.33 5.54 -16.81
C VAL A 152 -22.95 6.73 -16.10
N ARG A 153 -23.63 7.63 -16.82
CA ARG A 153 -24.32 8.78 -16.19
C ARG A 153 -25.38 8.34 -15.19
N ARG A 154 -26.27 7.43 -15.57
CA ARG A 154 -27.32 6.89 -14.68
C ARG A 154 -26.72 6.21 -13.45
N THR A 155 -25.73 5.34 -13.64
CA THR A 155 -25.12 4.59 -12.53
C THR A 155 -24.25 5.44 -11.63
N ARG A 156 -23.57 6.47 -12.15
CA ARG A 156 -22.77 7.38 -11.32
C ARG A 156 -23.67 8.36 -10.57
N LYS A 157 -24.80 8.79 -11.14
CA LYS A 157 -25.84 9.53 -10.39
C LYS A 157 -26.38 8.73 -9.21
N GLU A 158 -26.65 7.43 -9.39
CA GLU A 158 -27.07 6.53 -8.32
C GLU A 158 -26.04 6.45 -7.17
N LEU A 159 -24.74 6.45 -7.50
CA LEU A 159 -23.64 6.35 -6.53
C LEU A 159 -23.27 7.67 -5.86
N LEU A 160 -23.32 8.78 -6.61
CA LEU A 160 -22.85 10.10 -6.16
C LEU A 160 -23.97 10.95 -5.55
N GLY A 161 -25.24 10.61 -5.81
CA GLY A 161 -26.42 11.40 -5.41
C GLY A 161 -26.67 12.65 -6.25
N VAL A 162 -25.73 13.04 -7.12
CA VAL A 162 -25.75 14.22 -7.99
C VAL A 162 -25.41 13.86 -9.43
N ASP A 163 -25.75 14.74 -10.38
CA ASP A 163 -25.35 14.56 -11.79
C ASP A 163 -23.83 14.75 -11.99
N VAL A 164 -23.28 14.13 -13.03
CA VAL A 164 -21.83 14.19 -13.34
C VAL A 164 -21.35 15.64 -13.53
N GLU A 165 -22.17 16.47 -14.18
CA GLU A 165 -21.92 17.89 -14.40
C GLU A 165 -21.97 18.73 -13.10
N GLU A 166 -22.61 18.26 -12.03
CA GLU A 166 -22.65 18.92 -10.71
C GLU A 166 -21.50 18.45 -9.80
N PHE A 167 -21.17 17.17 -9.89
CA PHE A 167 -20.00 16.57 -9.26
C PHE A 167 -18.69 17.23 -9.74
N THR A 168 -18.59 17.54 -11.05
CA THR A 168 -17.43 18.20 -11.66
C THR A 168 -17.16 19.59 -11.05
N PRO A 169 -15.96 19.88 -10.52
CA PRO A 169 -15.62 21.17 -9.91
C PRO A 169 -15.69 22.35 -10.88
N LYS A 170 -16.15 23.50 -10.40
CA LYS A 170 -16.30 24.74 -11.17
C LYS A 170 -15.92 25.96 -10.32
N GLY A 171 -15.41 27.00 -10.96
CA GLY A 171 -14.99 28.22 -10.27
C GLY A 171 -13.92 27.95 -9.22
N GLU A 172 -14.06 28.55 -8.03
CA GLU A 172 -13.07 28.46 -6.95
C GLU A 172 -12.82 27.02 -6.46
N ARG A 173 -13.83 26.13 -6.51
CA ARG A 173 -13.70 24.71 -6.16
C ARG A 173 -12.64 23.98 -6.99
N VAL A 174 -12.37 24.41 -8.23
CA VAL A 174 -11.37 23.77 -9.10
C VAL A 174 -10.00 23.74 -8.40
N LYS A 175 -9.56 24.87 -7.82
CA LYS A 175 -8.25 24.97 -7.19
C LYS A 175 -8.17 24.17 -5.89
N GLU A 176 -9.23 24.17 -5.08
CA GLU A 176 -9.27 23.43 -3.82
C GLU A 176 -9.28 21.91 -4.05
N GLU A 177 -10.15 21.41 -4.93
CA GLU A 177 -10.26 19.98 -5.22
C GLU A 177 -9.01 19.47 -5.97
N TRP A 178 -8.41 20.28 -6.85
CA TRP A 178 -7.20 19.88 -7.57
C TRP A 178 -5.99 19.74 -6.65
N LYS A 179 -5.88 20.58 -5.61
CA LYS A 179 -4.87 20.41 -4.55
C LYS A 179 -5.04 19.09 -3.80
N LYS A 180 -6.27 18.59 -3.61
CA LYS A 180 -6.53 17.27 -3.00
C LYS A 180 -6.09 16.12 -3.94
N VAL A 181 -6.12 16.33 -5.26
CA VAL A 181 -5.55 15.39 -6.24
C VAL A 181 -4.03 15.37 -6.13
N GLU A 182 -3.39 16.54 -6.14
CA GLU A 182 -1.93 16.69 -5.96
C GLU A 182 -1.45 16.02 -4.66
N GLU A 183 -2.10 16.31 -3.53
CA GLU A 183 -1.83 15.70 -2.22
C GLU A 183 -2.04 14.18 -2.21
N GLY A 184 -3.08 13.68 -2.89
CA GLY A 184 -3.37 12.25 -3.03
C GLY A 184 -2.24 11.52 -3.76
N PHE A 185 -1.78 12.06 -4.89
CA PHE A 185 -0.59 11.56 -5.57
C PHE A 185 0.66 11.72 -4.70
N GLY A 186 0.87 12.86 -4.06
CA GLY A 186 2.04 13.12 -3.20
C GLY A 186 2.19 12.14 -2.05
N LYS A 187 1.05 11.68 -1.49
CA LYS A 187 1.02 10.62 -0.49
C LYS A 187 1.44 9.27 -1.05
N VAL A 188 0.97 8.88 -2.24
CA VAL A 188 1.43 7.67 -2.95
C VAL A 188 2.93 7.75 -3.26
N ALA A 189 3.42 8.91 -3.74
CA ALA A 189 4.84 9.14 -3.96
C ALA A 189 5.66 9.04 -2.66
N GLY A 190 5.12 9.52 -1.53
CA GLY A 190 5.76 9.44 -0.22
C GLY A 190 6.01 8.02 0.29
N TRP A 191 5.26 7.03 -0.19
CA TRP A 191 5.49 5.61 0.16
C TRP A 191 6.75 5.04 -0.51
N MET A 192 7.11 5.55 -1.69
CA MET A 192 8.24 5.09 -2.51
C MET A 192 9.51 5.88 -2.19
N GLY A 193 10.67 5.23 -2.18
CA GLY A 193 11.96 5.89 -2.03
C GLY A 193 12.25 6.89 -3.15
N LYS A 194 13.04 7.94 -2.87
CA LYS A 194 13.31 9.03 -3.85
C LYS A 194 13.99 8.57 -5.15
N ARG A 195 14.66 7.42 -5.13
CA ARG A 195 15.36 6.83 -6.28
C ARG A 195 14.68 5.55 -6.79
N ASP A 196 13.54 5.19 -6.24
CA ASP A 196 12.82 3.99 -6.63
C ASP A 196 12.21 4.24 -8.02
N GLU A 197 12.43 3.29 -8.92
CA GLU A 197 11.97 3.35 -10.31
C GLU A 197 10.52 2.88 -10.47
N PHE A 198 10.13 1.97 -9.59
CA PHE A 198 8.85 1.26 -9.50
C PHE A 198 8.44 1.13 -8.03
N VAL A 199 7.20 0.73 -7.75
CA VAL A 199 6.65 0.54 -6.39
C VAL A 199 7.48 -0.48 -5.60
N MET A 200 8.05 -1.48 -6.27
CA MET A 200 8.96 -2.47 -5.67
C MET A 200 10.46 -2.13 -5.85
N GLY A 201 10.81 -0.84 -5.98
CA GLY A 201 12.19 -0.38 -6.08
C GLY A 201 12.69 -0.35 -7.52
N ASP A 202 13.52 -1.31 -7.91
CA ASP A 202 14.01 -1.49 -9.30
C ASP A 202 13.18 -2.49 -10.11
N THR A 203 12.27 -3.21 -9.45
CA THR A 203 11.47 -4.29 -10.02
C THR A 203 10.05 -3.83 -10.27
N VAL A 204 9.56 -3.99 -11.51
CA VAL A 204 8.17 -3.73 -11.87
C VAL A 204 7.24 -4.82 -11.34
N SER A 205 6.05 -4.41 -10.90
CA SER A 205 5.04 -5.23 -10.23
C SER A 205 3.63 -4.87 -10.68
N PHE A 206 2.61 -5.63 -10.27
CA PHE A 206 1.22 -5.28 -10.55
C PHE A 206 0.82 -3.92 -9.95
N ALA A 207 1.41 -3.52 -8.82
CA ALA A 207 1.22 -2.21 -8.20
C ALA A 207 1.59 -1.05 -9.14
N ASP A 208 2.61 -1.21 -9.99
CA ASP A 208 2.98 -0.23 -11.01
C ASP A 208 1.92 -0.13 -12.11
N PHE A 209 1.30 -1.24 -12.49
CA PHE A 209 0.22 -1.26 -13.49
C PHE A 209 -1.10 -0.72 -12.93
N VAL A 210 -1.30 -0.78 -11.61
CA VAL A 210 -2.39 -0.07 -10.93
C VAL A 210 -2.22 1.43 -11.12
N LEU A 211 -1.03 1.98 -10.86
CA LEU A 211 -0.73 3.40 -11.07
C LEU A 211 -0.79 3.79 -12.55
N GLY A 212 -0.18 2.99 -13.42
CA GLY A 212 -0.21 3.17 -14.87
C GLY A 212 -1.64 3.26 -15.42
N GLY A 213 -2.55 2.39 -14.96
CA GLY A 213 -3.95 2.45 -15.38
C GLY A 213 -4.66 3.75 -15.02
N TRP A 214 -4.40 4.33 -13.85
CA TRP A 214 -4.93 5.66 -13.48
C TRP A 214 -4.35 6.78 -14.36
N LEU A 215 -3.05 6.72 -14.66
CA LEU A 215 -2.36 7.71 -15.49
C LEU A 215 -2.84 7.65 -16.95
N GLU A 216 -2.94 6.46 -17.55
CA GLU A 216 -3.47 6.27 -18.90
C GLU A 216 -4.95 6.67 -19.04
N TRP A 217 -5.75 6.52 -17.98
CA TRP A 217 -7.12 7.04 -17.97
C TRP A 217 -7.15 8.57 -18.06
N CYS A 218 -6.28 9.27 -17.30
CA CYS A 218 -6.13 10.72 -17.38
C CYS A 218 -5.64 11.17 -18.76
N LYS A 219 -4.59 10.51 -19.28
CA LYS A 219 -4.00 10.75 -20.61
C LYS A 219 -5.06 10.64 -21.71
N SER A 220 -5.87 9.58 -21.68
CA SER A 220 -6.92 9.34 -22.67
C SER A 220 -8.07 10.35 -22.57
N ALA A 221 -8.51 10.68 -21.34
CA ALA A 221 -9.64 11.57 -21.10
C ALA A 221 -9.32 13.03 -21.44
N TRP A 222 -8.17 13.55 -20.99
CA TRP A 222 -7.82 14.96 -21.19
C TRP A 222 -6.99 15.20 -22.46
N GLY A 223 -6.16 14.23 -22.88
CA GLY A 223 -5.18 14.38 -23.96
C GLY A 223 -3.87 15.01 -23.48
N GLU A 224 -2.77 14.65 -24.15
CA GLU A 224 -1.40 15.03 -23.75
C GLU A 224 -1.14 16.55 -23.79
N ASP A 225 -1.80 17.27 -24.70
CA ASP A 225 -1.68 18.73 -24.82
C ASP A 225 -2.45 19.51 -23.75
N SER A 226 -3.21 18.85 -22.87
CA SER A 226 -3.98 19.51 -21.82
C SER A 226 -3.11 20.00 -20.67
N GLU A 227 -3.46 21.16 -20.10
CA GLU A 227 -2.73 21.72 -18.95
C GLU A 227 -2.82 20.82 -17.72
N MET A 228 -3.94 20.13 -17.51
CA MET A 228 -4.12 19.19 -16.40
C MET A 228 -3.21 17.97 -16.51
N TRP A 229 -2.98 17.46 -17.72
CA TRP A 229 -2.00 16.39 -17.94
C TRP A 229 -0.58 16.88 -17.69
N LYS A 230 -0.19 18.02 -18.27
CA LYS A 230 1.16 18.61 -18.09
C LYS A 230 1.47 18.88 -16.62
N ASP A 231 0.52 19.43 -15.88
CA ASP A 231 0.64 19.69 -14.45
C ASP A 231 0.85 18.38 -13.67
N LEU A 232 -0.03 17.39 -13.85
CA LEU A 232 0.09 16.07 -13.21
C LEU A 232 1.43 15.39 -13.52
N MET A 233 1.90 15.47 -14.77
CA MET A 233 3.21 14.95 -15.19
C MET A 233 4.41 15.69 -14.57
N SER A 234 4.23 16.93 -14.10
CA SER A 234 5.28 17.73 -13.46
C SER A 234 5.47 17.44 -11.97
N TRP A 235 4.42 16.94 -11.30
CA TRP A 235 4.41 16.78 -9.85
C TRP A 235 5.45 15.79 -9.32
N HIS A 236 5.90 16.03 -8.08
CA HIS A 236 6.81 15.14 -7.33
C HIS A 236 8.08 14.80 -8.10
N ASP A 237 8.81 15.84 -8.52
CA ASP A 237 10.04 15.75 -9.33
C ASP A 237 9.84 15.01 -10.67
N GLY A 238 8.65 15.13 -11.27
CA GLY A 238 8.30 14.51 -12.56
C GLY A 238 8.02 13.00 -12.49
N ARG A 239 7.88 12.43 -11.28
CA ARG A 239 7.76 10.98 -11.05
C ARG A 239 6.68 10.29 -11.91
N TRP A 240 5.52 10.91 -12.07
CA TRP A 240 4.42 10.32 -12.82
C TRP A 240 4.70 10.29 -14.33
N GLY A 241 5.35 11.32 -14.86
CA GLY A 241 5.81 11.34 -16.26
C GLY A 241 6.91 10.30 -16.52
N GLU A 242 7.82 10.08 -15.58
CA GLU A 242 8.81 9.01 -15.70
C GLU A 242 8.19 7.61 -15.59
N LEU A 243 7.15 7.41 -14.76
CA LEU A 243 6.43 6.14 -14.70
C LEU A 243 5.69 5.85 -16.02
N VAL A 244 5.00 6.83 -16.61
CA VAL A 244 4.33 6.66 -17.92
C VAL A 244 5.33 6.20 -18.98
N LYS A 245 6.45 6.93 -19.17
CA LYS A 245 7.51 6.58 -20.13
C LYS A 245 8.05 5.16 -19.94
N LYS A 246 8.17 4.69 -18.69
CA LYS A 246 8.64 3.32 -18.37
C LYS A 246 7.61 2.24 -18.67
N LEU A 247 6.32 2.57 -18.70
CA LEU A 247 5.25 1.63 -19.03
C LEU A 247 4.92 1.62 -20.54
N GLU A 248 5.10 2.74 -21.24
CA GLU A 248 4.92 2.86 -22.71
C GLU A 248 5.77 1.85 -23.52
N ILE A 249 6.88 1.36 -22.97
CA ILE A 249 7.71 0.30 -23.60
C ILE A 249 6.91 -0.99 -23.85
N TYR A 250 5.86 -1.24 -23.09
CA TYR A 250 4.99 -2.40 -23.24
C TYR A 250 3.95 -2.19 -24.35
N ASP A 251 3.55 -0.95 -24.62
CA ASP A 251 2.61 -0.62 -25.69
C ASP A 251 3.27 -0.72 -27.08
N ALA A 252 4.54 -0.36 -27.20
CA ALA A 252 5.29 -0.43 -28.46
C ALA A 252 5.50 -1.86 -29.01
N PHE A 253 5.40 -2.90 -28.18
CA PHE A 253 5.96 -4.22 -28.52
C PHE A 253 5.12 -5.07 -29.49
N ILE A 254 3.84 -4.76 -29.70
CA ILE A 254 2.94 -5.56 -30.56
C ILE A 254 3.17 -5.30 -32.06
N GLY A 255 3.76 -4.15 -32.43
CA GLY A 255 3.97 -3.75 -33.83
C GLY A 255 4.92 -4.63 -34.65
N LEU A 256 5.70 -5.52 -34.02
CA LEU A 256 6.65 -6.41 -34.71
C LEU A 256 6.11 -7.82 -34.99
N ALA A 257 4.98 -8.22 -34.39
CA ALA A 257 4.37 -9.54 -34.61
C ALA A 257 3.42 -9.58 -35.83
N SER A 258 3.02 -8.42 -36.36
CA SER A 258 2.14 -8.29 -37.53
C SER A 258 2.87 -7.92 -38.83
N ALA A 259 4.16 -7.60 -38.77
CA ALA A 259 4.99 -7.43 -39.94
C ALA A 259 5.33 -8.80 -40.56
N SER A 260 4.85 -9.05 -41.78
CA SER A 260 5.05 -10.34 -42.45
C SER A 260 6.54 -10.67 -42.68
N THR A 261 6.83 -11.96 -42.78
CA THR A 261 8.17 -12.56 -42.92
C THR A 261 8.93 -12.24 -44.23
N ASP A 262 8.51 -11.22 -45.00
CA ASP A 262 8.98 -10.98 -46.37
C ASP A 262 10.00 -9.84 -46.53
N VAL A 263 10.33 -9.07 -45.48
CA VAL A 263 11.24 -7.91 -45.59
C VAL A 263 12.66 -8.19 -45.06
N ILE A 264 12.87 -9.18 -44.18
CA ILE A 264 14.21 -9.53 -43.67
C ILE A 264 14.95 -10.46 -44.66
N ARG A 265 15.12 -9.99 -45.91
CA ARG A 265 15.92 -10.70 -46.93
C ARG A 265 16.60 -9.78 -47.96
N ARG A 266 17.06 -8.58 -47.55
CA ARG A 266 17.86 -7.70 -48.43
C ARG A 266 18.76 -6.67 -47.71
N SER A 267 19.71 -7.16 -46.91
CA SER A 267 20.84 -6.34 -46.42
C SER A 267 22.06 -7.18 -46.03
N THR A 268 22.53 -8.00 -46.97
CA THR A 268 23.86 -8.61 -46.90
C THR A 268 24.94 -7.54 -47.06
N PHE A 269 25.61 -7.15 -45.96
CA PHE A 269 26.91 -6.47 -46.03
C PHE A 269 27.96 -7.11 -45.11
N VAL A 270 28.71 -8.02 -45.74
CA VAL A 270 30.08 -8.47 -45.47
C VAL A 270 30.63 -8.28 -44.04
N ILE A 271 30.71 -9.39 -43.31
CA ILE A 271 31.63 -9.56 -42.17
C ILE A 271 33.07 -9.59 -42.70
N LYS A 272 33.98 -8.84 -42.08
CA LYS A 272 35.43 -9.12 -42.13
C LYS A 272 35.92 -9.62 -40.77
N ASN A 273 36.62 -10.75 -40.86
CA ASN A 273 37.15 -11.68 -39.85
C ASN A 273 37.94 -11.08 -38.64
N PRO A 274 38.26 -11.90 -37.61
CA PRO A 274 38.24 -11.47 -36.22
C PRO A 274 39.59 -11.63 -35.48
N ALA A 275 39.65 -11.23 -34.20
CA ALA A 275 40.72 -11.66 -33.28
C ALA A 275 40.31 -11.60 -31.78
N TYR A 276 40.32 -12.76 -31.14
CA TYR A 276 40.64 -13.02 -29.73
C TYR A 276 39.85 -12.40 -28.57
N LEU A 277 38.96 -13.24 -28.03
CA LEU A 277 38.78 -13.43 -26.58
C LEU A 277 40.08 -13.95 -25.93
N ARG A 278 40.42 -13.45 -24.72
CA ARG A 278 40.70 -14.21 -23.46
C ARG A 278 41.78 -13.59 -22.55
N LEU A 279 41.57 -13.80 -21.24
CA LEU A 279 42.52 -13.72 -20.10
C LEU A 279 43.06 -12.32 -19.76
N ALA A 280 43.49 -11.98 -18.54
CA ALA A 280 43.21 -12.39 -17.15
C ALA A 280 44.30 -11.69 -16.29
N SER A 281 43.93 -11.21 -15.09
CA SER A 281 44.77 -11.00 -13.90
C SER A 281 46.24 -10.49 -13.99
N CYS A 282 46.52 -9.48 -13.15
CA CYS A 282 47.76 -9.21 -12.40
C CYS A 282 48.59 -7.94 -12.71
N ALA A 283 48.75 -7.17 -11.63
CA ALA A 283 50.01 -6.62 -11.10
C ALA A 283 50.44 -5.18 -11.45
N PHE A 284 51.33 -4.70 -10.55
CA PHE A 284 51.94 -3.38 -10.39
C PHE A 284 51.02 -2.25 -9.87
N GLY A 285 51.39 -1.52 -8.81
CA GLY A 285 52.52 -1.74 -7.90
C GLY A 285 52.96 -0.49 -7.14
N SER A 286 52.88 -0.54 -5.81
CA SER A 286 53.68 0.23 -4.83
C SER A 286 53.88 1.74 -5.00
N LYS A 287 53.60 2.49 -3.92
CA LYS A 287 54.71 2.96 -3.05
C LYS A 287 54.23 3.31 -1.64
N SER A 288 55.13 3.03 -0.70
CA SER A 288 54.94 3.12 0.74
C SER A 288 55.41 4.46 1.31
N CYS A 289 54.84 4.87 2.45
CA CYS A 289 55.67 5.39 3.53
C CYS A 289 55.10 4.95 4.90
N GLN A 290 55.94 4.34 5.73
CA GLN A 290 55.61 3.98 7.11
C GLN A 290 56.22 5.01 8.05
N THR A 291 55.51 5.38 9.12
CA THR A 291 56.18 5.60 10.40
C THR A 291 55.32 5.06 11.53
N ARG A 292 55.85 4.07 12.27
CA ARG A 292 55.26 3.56 13.50
C ARG A 292 55.61 4.48 14.67
N LYS A 293 54.67 4.66 15.61
CA LYS A 293 55.00 4.58 17.04
C LYS A 293 54.06 3.58 17.71
N ARG A 294 54.64 2.56 18.33
CA ARG A 294 53.95 1.69 19.29
C ARG A 294 53.90 2.41 20.63
N LEU A 295 52.81 2.23 21.36
CA LEU A 295 52.83 2.11 22.81
C LEU A 295 51.93 0.93 23.20
N SER A 296 52.36 0.16 24.20
CA SER A 296 51.87 -1.19 24.46
C SER A 296 50.90 -1.25 25.64
N CYS A 297 49.82 -1.99 25.42
CA CYS A 297 49.08 -2.84 26.36
C CYS A 297 49.39 -2.71 27.87
N THR A 298 48.34 -2.39 28.63
CA THR A 298 48.10 -3.00 29.96
C THR A 298 46.64 -3.41 30.07
N THR A 299 46.40 -4.68 30.37
CA THR A 299 45.10 -5.29 30.61
C THR A 299 44.56 -4.91 31.99
N SER A 300 43.30 -4.50 32.10
CA SER A 300 42.57 -4.53 33.38
C SER A 300 41.06 -4.76 33.19
N GLN A 301 40.64 -5.98 33.54
CA GLN A 301 39.37 -6.32 34.22
C GLN A 301 38.06 -5.64 33.75
N THR A 302 37.23 -6.45 33.09
CA THR A 302 35.81 -6.68 33.46
C THR A 302 35.11 -5.60 34.29
N GLY A 303 34.50 -4.61 33.62
CA GLY A 303 33.60 -3.65 34.24
C GLY A 303 32.21 -3.68 33.62
N LYS A 304 31.26 -4.39 34.25
CA LYS A 304 29.83 -4.25 33.95
C LYS A 304 29.40 -2.82 34.31
N LYS A 305 29.34 -1.92 33.33
CA LYS A 305 28.58 -0.66 33.43
C LYS A 305 27.18 -0.97 32.86
N GLY A 306 26.12 -1.09 33.63
CA GLY A 306 25.86 -0.50 34.95
C GLY A 306 24.98 0.73 34.77
N PHE A 307 23.74 0.50 34.30
CA PHE A 307 22.71 1.52 34.11
C PHE A 307 22.22 2.06 35.46
N MET A 308 22.13 3.38 35.62
CA MET A 308 21.44 4.10 36.71
C MET A 308 21.13 5.54 36.27
N ALA A 309 20.10 6.25 36.76
CA ALA A 309 18.85 5.90 37.48
C ALA A 309 17.95 7.18 37.54
N GLY A 310 16.62 7.15 37.79
CA GLY A 310 15.64 6.06 37.90
C GLY A 310 14.33 6.46 37.19
N ILE A 311 13.30 7.10 37.79
CA ILE A 311 12.40 6.80 38.96
C ILE A 311 11.02 7.41 38.58
N PRO A 312 9.82 6.86 38.90
CA PRO A 312 9.41 5.52 39.35
C PRO A 312 8.59 4.75 38.27
N MET A 313 8.17 3.51 38.57
CA MET A 313 7.10 2.81 37.83
C MET A 313 5.71 3.15 38.40
N TYR A 314 4.75 3.46 37.53
CA TYR A 314 3.32 3.31 37.82
C TYR A 314 2.63 2.65 36.61
N GLY A 315 1.85 1.59 36.86
CA GLY A 315 1.23 0.76 35.82
C GLY A 315 1.85 -0.64 35.70
N LYS A 316 1.17 -1.67 36.23
CA LYS A 316 1.64 -3.07 36.23
C LYS A 316 1.20 -3.85 34.98
N ARG A 317 1.02 -3.16 33.85
CA ARG A 317 0.46 -3.71 32.60
C ARG A 317 1.21 -3.16 31.39
N ASP A 318 1.50 -4.04 30.44
CA ASP A 318 1.87 -3.63 29.09
C ASP A 318 0.71 -2.94 28.38
N SER A 319 0.97 -1.74 27.83
CA SER A 319 0.37 -1.12 26.63
C SER A 319 -0.16 0.30 26.86
N PRO A 320 0.34 1.32 26.12
CA PRO A 320 -0.30 2.63 26.03
C PRO A 320 -1.05 2.84 24.70
N CYS A 321 -0.57 2.24 23.60
CA CYS A 321 -1.13 2.37 22.25
C CYS A 321 -0.61 1.24 21.33
N TYR A 322 -1.35 0.96 20.24
CA TYR A 322 -1.00 -0.07 19.26
C TYR A 322 0.34 0.23 18.55
N THR A 323 0.61 1.49 18.19
CA THR A 323 1.86 1.90 17.55
C THR A 323 3.09 1.63 18.44
N GLY A 324 3.00 1.93 19.74
CA GLY A 324 4.04 1.62 20.71
C GLY A 324 4.27 0.12 20.91
N ILE A 325 3.29 -0.73 20.62
CA ILE A 325 3.48 -2.20 20.60
C ILE A 325 4.20 -2.64 19.33
N THR A 326 3.82 -2.13 18.15
CA THR A 326 4.45 -2.43 16.85
C THR A 326 5.98 -2.30 16.90
N HIS A 327 6.49 -1.28 17.56
CA HIS A 327 7.95 -1.06 17.68
C HIS A 327 8.61 -1.94 18.72
N ARG A 328 7.90 -2.38 19.77
CA ARG A 328 8.40 -3.39 20.71
C ARG A 328 8.50 -4.76 20.07
N PHE A 329 7.53 -5.13 19.22
CA PHE A 329 7.64 -6.30 18.35
C PHE A 329 8.81 -6.16 17.36
N SER A 330 8.96 -5.01 16.71
CA SER A 330 10.09 -4.77 15.79
C SER A 330 11.46 -4.94 16.47
N LEU A 331 11.66 -4.34 17.65
CA LEU A 331 12.90 -4.49 18.42
C LEU A 331 13.13 -5.93 18.89
N GLY A 332 12.07 -6.61 19.35
CA GLY A 332 12.11 -8.00 19.79
C GLY A 332 12.39 -9.00 18.66
N TYR A 333 11.87 -8.77 17.45
CA TYR A 333 12.19 -9.58 16.26
C TYR A 333 13.67 -9.47 15.87
N LYS A 334 14.22 -8.25 15.93
CA LYS A 334 15.64 -7.98 15.71
C LYS A 334 16.54 -8.40 16.88
N LYS A 335 15.98 -8.92 17.98
CA LYS A 335 16.68 -9.28 19.23
C LYS A 335 17.53 -8.14 19.80
N LEU A 336 17.09 -6.89 19.60
CA LEU A 336 17.76 -5.71 20.10
C LEU A 336 17.31 -5.43 21.55
N PRO A 337 18.23 -5.33 22.53
CA PRO A 337 17.88 -4.99 23.90
C PRO A 337 17.42 -3.53 23.98
N TYR A 338 16.24 -3.29 24.56
CA TYR A 338 15.67 -1.95 24.71
C TYR A 338 15.16 -1.70 26.12
N LYS A 339 15.03 -0.41 26.48
CA LYS A 339 14.33 0.05 27.67
C LYS A 339 13.16 0.91 27.23
N VAL A 340 11.95 0.62 27.73
CA VAL A 340 10.81 1.52 27.56
C VAL A 340 10.94 2.68 28.56
N ASN A 341 10.92 3.91 28.04
CA ASN A 341 10.67 5.10 28.83
C ASN A 341 9.20 5.49 28.61
N TRP A 342 8.41 5.50 29.67
CA TRP A 342 7.01 5.89 29.63
C TRP A 342 6.92 7.41 29.76
N VAL A 343 6.04 8.02 28.96
CA VAL A 343 5.86 9.48 28.85
C VAL A 343 4.36 9.74 28.84
N GLU A 344 3.89 10.64 29.70
CA GLU A 344 2.48 11.08 29.71
C GLU A 344 2.16 11.85 28.42
N TYR A 345 0.91 11.82 27.96
CA TYR A 345 0.54 12.49 26.69
C TYR A 345 0.89 13.99 26.65
N PRO A 346 0.69 14.80 27.73
CA PRO A 346 1.14 16.20 27.76
C PRO A 346 2.67 16.36 27.58
N ASP A 347 3.45 15.38 28.03
CA ASP A 347 4.91 15.45 28.07
C ASP A 347 5.59 14.99 26.76
N VAL A 348 4.84 14.48 25.79
CA VAL A 348 5.40 13.98 24.52
C VAL A 348 6.20 15.07 23.79
N GLU A 349 5.61 16.24 23.57
CA GLU A 349 6.27 17.36 22.88
C GLU A 349 7.54 17.88 23.61
N PRO A 350 7.49 18.23 24.92
CA PRO A 350 8.70 18.67 25.63
C PRO A 350 9.76 17.57 25.76
N THR A 351 9.37 16.30 25.95
CA THR A 351 10.31 15.17 26.03
C THR A 351 11.07 14.98 24.73
N LEU A 352 10.36 14.91 23.59
CA LEU A 352 11.01 14.70 22.29
C LEU A 352 11.91 15.89 21.89
N LYS A 353 11.49 17.13 22.20
CA LYS A 353 12.35 18.32 22.04
C LYS A 353 13.62 18.25 22.88
N ALA A 354 13.52 17.84 24.15
CA ALA A 354 14.66 17.77 25.08
C ALA A 354 15.75 16.79 24.61
N VAL A 355 15.39 15.76 23.82
CA VAL A 355 16.32 14.78 23.25
C VAL A 355 16.65 15.03 21.77
N GLY A 356 16.24 16.19 21.21
CA GLY A 356 16.56 16.59 19.85
C GLY A 356 15.82 15.82 18.74
N ILE A 357 14.73 15.13 19.07
CA ILE A 357 13.90 14.43 18.07
C ILE A 357 13.04 15.45 17.33
N SER A 358 13.02 15.34 16.01
CA SER A 358 12.26 16.25 15.14
C SER A 358 10.75 16.00 15.24
N PRO A 359 9.91 17.04 15.00
CA PRO A 359 8.47 16.88 14.92
C PRO A 359 8.08 15.93 13.78
N THR A 360 6.98 15.23 13.99
CA THR A 360 6.44 14.22 13.08
C THR A 360 5.40 14.78 12.12
N GLY A 361 4.92 16.00 12.35
CA GLY A 361 4.08 16.73 11.41
C GLY A 361 3.86 18.18 11.83
N THR A 362 2.82 18.78 11.27
CA THR A 362 2.38 20.15 11.54
C THR A 362 0.89 20.14 11.87
N LYS A 363 0.50 20.85 12.94
CA LYS A 363 -0.91 21.02 13.34
C LYS A 363 -1.61 22.02 12.38
N PRO A 364 -2.96 22.09 12.33
CA PRO A 364 -3.68 23.02 11.45
C PRO A 364 -3.35 24.50 11.64
N ASP A 365 -2.84 24.88 12.82
CA ASP A 365 -2.39 26.24 13.15
C ASP A 365 -0.95 26.56 12.69
N GLY A 366 -0.27 25.61 12.02
CA GLY A 366 1.11 25.75 11.58
C GLY A 366 2.16 25.40 12.65
N SER A 367 1.76 25.07 13.88
CA SER A 367 2.68 24.67 14.95
C SER A 367 3.15 23.21 14.78
N SER A 368 4.30 22.88 15.36
CA SER A 368 4.86 21.53 15.30
C SER A 368 3.95 20.49 15.97
N TYR A 369 3.82 19.33 15.34
CA TYR A 369 3.16 18.14 15.90
C TYR A 369 4.20 17.08 16.25
N TYR A 370 4.02 16.43 17.40
CA TYR A 370 4.93 15.42 17.93
C TYR A 370 4.12 14.19 18.34
N THR A 371 4.58 13.02 17.92
CA THR A 371 3.94 11.73 18.19
C THR A 371 4.93 10.71 18.73
N ILE A 372 4.40 9.74 19.47
CA ILE A 372 5.10 8.51 19.86
C ILE A 372 4.53 7.32 19.05
N PRO A 373 5.32 6.25 18.81
CA PRO A 373 6.65 5.98 19.36
C PRO A 373 7.77 6.78 18.69
N ALA A 374 8.84 6.96 19.47
CA ALA A 374 10.14 7.38 19.00
C ALA A 374 11.21 6.57 19.76
N ILE A 375 12.36 6.35 19.13
CA ILE A 375 13.51 5.66 19.72
C ILE A 375 14.70 6.62 19.85
N ILE A 376 15.56 6.34 20.82
CA ILE A 376 16.90 6.92 20.91
C ILE A 376 17.86 5.74 20.86
N ASP A 377 18.75 5.74 19.88
CA ASP A 377 19.78 4.73 19.74
C ASP A 377 21.09 5.23 20.37
N PRO A 378 21.50 4.69 21.53
CA PRO A 378 22.73 5.13 22.20
C PRO A 378 24.01 4.70 21.47
N SER A 379 23.95 3.78 20.49
CA SER A 379 25.12 3.36 19.72
C SER A 379 25.52 4.38 18.65
N THR A 380 24.55 5.14 18.13
CA THR A 380 24.77 6.19 17.12
C THR A 380 24.53 7.61 17.65
N GLY A 381 23.82 7.74 18.78
CA GLY A 381 23.30 9.01 19.29
C GLY A 381 22.05 9.52 18.55
N SER A 382 21.47 8.72 17.65
CA SER A 382 20.33 9.15 16.82
C SER A 382 19.00 9.05 17.56
N GLY A 383 18.20 10.12 17.53
CA GLY A 383 16.78 10.09 17.87
C GLY A 383 15.93 9.94 16.60
N VAL A 384 15.00 8.98 16.58
CA VAL A 384 14.16 8.68 15.41
C VAL A 384 12.70 8.53 15.81
N SER A 385 11.84 9.32 15.18
CA SER A 385 10.38 9.24 15.26
C SER A 385 9.81 8.80 13.90
N GLU A 386 8.48 8.63 13.83
CA GLU A 386 7.72 8.04 12.72
C GLU A 386 7.92 6.53 12.48
N SER A 387 6.81 5.81 12.31
CA SER A 387 6.81 4.35 12.41
C SER A 387 7.61 3.66 11.30
N LEU A 388 7.50 4.10 10.05
CA LEU A 388 8.29 3.52 8.95
C LEU A 388 9.77 3.95 9.06
N ASN A 389 10.03 5.21 9.43
CA ASN A 389 11.40 5.73 9.61
C ASN A 389 12.16 4.96 10.70
N ILE A 390 11.51 4.61 11.81
CA ILE A 390 12.11 3.77 12.86
C ILE A 390 12.46 2.38 12.30
N ALA A 391 11.56 1.75 11.55
CA ALA A 391 11.82 0.42 10.98
C ALA A 391 12.97 0.44 9.96
N GLU A 392 12.99 1.42 9.05
CA GLU A 392 14.08 1.63 8.10
C GLU A 392 15.42 1.94 8.80
N TYR A 393 15.39 2.77 9.84
CA TYR A 393 16.57 3.06 10.64
C TYR A 393 17.13 1.78 11.30
N LEU A 394 16.26 0.97 11.91
CA LEU A 394 16.65 -0.28 12.56
C LEU A 394 17.24 -1.27 11.56
N ASP A 395 16.64 -1.44 10.39
CA ASP A 395 17.19 -2.32 9.34
C ASP A 395 18.52 -1.81 8.77
N LYS A 396 18.69 -0.49 8.65
CA LYS A 396 19.92 0.13 8.16
C LYS A 396 21.09 0.03 9.15
N ILE A 397 20.83 0.22 10.45
CA ILE A 397 21.88 0.26 11.50
C ILE A 397 22.17 -1.14 12.06
N TYR A 398 21.19 -2.05 12.02
CA TYR A 398 21.33 -3.43 12.49
C TYR A 398 21.04 -4.45 11.36
N PRO A 399 21.80 -4.43 10.25
CA PRO A 399 21.56 -5.28 9.08
C PRO A 399 21.84 -6.76 9.33
N ASP A 400 22.65 -7.10 10.34
CA ASP A 400 23.00 -8.49 10.74
C ASP A 400 21.86 -9.19 11.51
N THR A 401 20.71 -8.53 11.66
CA THR A 401 19.51 -9.05 12.34
C THR A 401 18.36 -9.17 11.33
N PRO A 402 17.30 -9.96 11.61
CA PRO A 402 16.17 -10.09 10.70
C PRO A 402 15.62 -8.74 10.22
N LEU A 403 15.40 -8.60 8.91
CA LEU A 403 14.88 -7.36 8.32
C LEU A 403 13.38 -7.22 8.59
N LEU A 404 12.97 -6.05 9.08
CA LEU A 404 11.58 -5.65 9.28
C LEU A 404 10.90 -5.36 7.93
N ILE A 405 11.61 -4.69 7.03
CA ILE A 405 11.15 -4.28 5.70
C ILE A 405 12.02 -5.01 4.67
N PRO A 406 11.53 -6.11 4.07
CA PRO A 406 12.26 -6.80 3.02
C PRO A 406 12.59 -5.86 1.83
N PRO A 407 13.75 -6.02 1.16
CA PRO A 407 14.14 -5.18 0.03
C PRO A 407 13.04 -5.13 -1.04
N GLY A 408 12.79 -3.95 -1.61
CA GLY A 408 11.75 -3.75 -2.61
C GLY A 408 10.31 -3.81 -2.07
N THR A 409 10.07 -3.83 -0.75
CA THR A 409 8.69 -3.89 -0.21
C THR A 409 8.23 -2.65 0.56
N LYS A 410 9.10 -1.65 0.77
CA LYS A 410 8.80 -0.45 1.58
C LYS A 410 7.47 0.22 1.20
N ALA A 411 7.25 0.51 -0.08
CA ALA A 411 6.06 1.23 -0.51
C ALA A 411 4.78 0.41 -0.25
N LEU A 412 4.83 -0.90 -0.50
CA LEU A 412 3.73 -1.82 -0.25
C LEU A 412 3.46 -2.01 1.27
N GLN A 413 4.51 -2.09 2.09
CA GLN A 413 4.43 -2.10 3.56
C GLN A 413 3.77 -0.81 4.10
N THR A 414 4.18 0.35 3.56
CA THR A 414 3.62 1.66 3.96
C THR A 414 2.14 1.76 3.56
N ALA A 415 1.80 1.37 2.33
CA ALA A 415 0.43 1.36 1.84
C ALA A 415 -0.46 0.36 2.59
N PHE A 416 0.08 -0.78 3.04
CA PHE A 416 -0.65 -1.73 3.90
C PHE A 416 -1.01 -1.09 5.25
N VAL A 417 -0.09 -0.39 5.91
CA VAL A 417 -0.36 0.30 7.18
C VAL A 417 -1.39 1.43 7.00
N GLU A 418 -1.31 2.16 5.89
CA GLU A 418 -2.30 3.17 5.51
C GLU A 418 -3.69 2.55 5.30
N ALA A 419 -3.80 1.44 4.55
CA ALA A 419 -5.07 0.76 4.28
C ALA A 419 -5.64 0.02 5.51
N LEU A 420 -4.78 -0.42 6.44
CA LEU A 420 -5.19 -1.04 7.70
C LEU A 420 -5.95 -0.06 8.60
N PHE A 421 -5.52 1.21 8.65
CA PHE A 421 -6.11 2.21 9.55
C PHE A 421 -7.63 2.42 9.38
N PRO A 422 -8.20 2.65 8.18
CA PRO A 422 -9.65 2.81 8.03
C PRO A 422 -10.45 1.54 8.36
N LEU A 423 -9.88 0.34 8.14
CA LEU A 423 -10.51 -0.93 8.55
C LEU A 423 -10.55 -1.10 10.07
N MET A 424 -9.49 -0.65 10.77
CA MET A 424 -9.42 -0.69 12.23
C MET A 424 -10.15 0.49 12.89
N ARG A 425 -10.40 1.61 12.20
CA ARG A 425 -11.03 2.82 12.77
C ARG A 425 -12.32 2.56 13.58
N PRO A 426 -13.26 1.68 13.19
CA PRO A 426 -14.45 1.39 14.00
C PRO A 426 -14.13 0.81 15.40
N ILE A 427 -12.99 0.12 15.56
CA ILE A 427 -12.58 -0.46 16.84
C ILE A 427 -12.18 0.61 17.87
N LEU A 428 -11.70 1.77 17.39
CA LEU A 428 -11.27 2.91 18.22
C LEU A 428 -12.43 3.49 19.03
N LEU A 429 -13.64 3.51 18.48
CA LEU A 429 -14.84 3.98 19.18
C LEU A 429 -15.14 3.17 20.45
N PHE A 430 -14.79 1.89 20.47
CA PHE A 430 -14.90 1.04 21.67
C PHE A 430 -13.62 1.08 22.53
N GLY A 431 -12.46 1.13 21.87
CA GLY A 431 -11.15 1.06 22.52
C GLY A 431 -10.78 2.32 23.30
N TRP A 432 -11.08 3.52 22.80
CA TRP A 432 -10.65 4.79 23.41
C TRP A 432 -11.29 5.10 24.75
N HIS A 433 -12.60 4.87 24.91
CA HIS A 433 -13.27 4.97 26.21
C HIS A 433 -12.60 4.02 27.22
N THR A 434 -12.45 2.75 26.85
CA THR A 434 -11.76 1.74 27.68
C THR A 434 -10.29 2.14 27.98
N THR A 435 -9.60 2.78 27.03
CA THR A 435 -8.20 3.22 27.18
C THR A 435 -8.09 4.28 28.28
N CYS A 436 -8.99 5.27 28.29
CA CYS A 436 -9.03 6.29 29.32
C CYS A 436 -9.23 5.67 30.70
N GLU A 437 -10.24 4.81 30.85
CA GLU A 437 -10.62 4.24 32.16
C GLU A 437 -9.65 3.18 32.71
N VAL A 438 -8.93 2.45 31.84
CA VAL A 438 -8.19 1.22 32.24
C VAL A 438 -6.68 1.31 32.03
N LEU A 439 -6.19 2.15 31.11
CA LEU A 439 -4.76 2.21 30.75
C LEU A 439 -4.09 3.55 31.05
N LEU A 440 -4.80 4.68 30.96
CA LEU A 440 -4.19 6.00 31.12
C LEU A 440 -4.18 6.47 32.58
N ASN A 441 -3.06 7.08 32.99
CA ASN A 441 -2.99 7.83 34.23
C ASN A 441 -3.85 9.10 34.15
N PRO A 442 -4.36 9.66 35.26
CA PRO A 442 -5.33 10.75 35.24
C PRO A 442 -4.91 11.98 34.41
N GLU A 443 -3.65 12.39 34.47
CA GLU A 443 -3.09 13.50 33.69
C GLU A 443 -3.15 13.25 32.17
N SER A 444 -2.87 12.01 31.74
CA SER A 444 -3.05 11.59 30.35
C SER A 444 -4.52 11.48 29.92
N GLN A 445 -5.45 11.20 30.83
CA GLN A 445 -6.87 11.01 30.48
C GLN A 445 -7.49 12.30 29.93
N ASP A 446 -7.36 13.42 30.64
CA ASP A 446 -7.97 14.70 30.23
C ASP A 446 -7.38 15.21 28.91
N TYR A 447 -6.04 15.15 28.77
CA TYR A 447 -5.37 15.49 27.53
C TYR A 447 -5.84 14.61 26.37
N PHE A 448 -5.91 13.29 26.58
CA PHE A 448 -6.32 12.35 25.52
C PHE A 448 -7.78 12.55 25.11
N ARG A 449 -8.67 12.83 26.07
CA ARG A 449 -10.09 13.12 25.85
C ARG A 449 -10.28 14.36 24.98
N GLU A 450 -9.62 15.47 25.30
CA GLU A 450 -9.66 16.68 24.46
C GLU A 450 -8.93 16.49 23.12
N ALA A 451 -7.79 15.78 23.08
CA ALA A 451 -7.08 15.53 21.84
C ALA A 451 -7.92 14.73 20.83
N MET A 452 -8.58 13.63 21.24
CA MET A 452 -9.43 12.83 20.36
C MET A 452 -10.70 13.57 19.94
N LYS A 453 -11.33 14.30 20.86
CA LYS A 453 -12.47 15.18 20.59
C LYS A 453 -12.16 16.19 19.48
N ASN A 454 -11.04 16.90 19.60
CA ASN A 454 -10.69 18.00 18.69
C ASN A 454 -10.05 17.53 17.36
N SER A 455 -9.61 16.27 17.24
CA SER A 455 -8.98 15.74 16.02
C SER A 455 -9.81 14.68 15.29
N MET A 456 -10.21 13.61 15.98
CA MET A 456 -10.73 12.38 15.36
C MET A 456 -12.26 12.22 15.45
N LEU A 457 -12.88 12.93 16.41
CA LEU A 457 -14.31 12.86 16.73
C LEU A 457 -15.09 14.13 16.37
N GLY A 458 -14.48 15.10 15.68
CA GLY A 458 -15.19 16.26 15.13
C GLY A 458 -15.87 17.15 16.18
N GLY A 459 -15.30 17.25 17.38
CA GLY A 459 -15.85 17.98 18.53
C GLY A 459 -16.68 17.14 19.50
N THR A 460 -17.00 15.88 19.17
CA THR A 460 -17.75 14.97 20.06
C THR A 460 -16.86 14.39 21.16
N PRO A 461 -17.24 14.45 22.45
CA PRO A 461 -16.53 13.78 23.54
C PRO A 461 -16.47 12.25 23.38
N ILE A 462 -15.41 11.61 23.89
CA ILE A 462 -15.21 10.15 23.79
C ILE A 462 -16.41 9.36 24.35
N ASP A 463 -16.98 9.78 25.48
CA ASP A 463 -18.07 9.03 26.14
C ASP A 463 -19.44 9.23 25.46
N GLU A 464 -19.58 10.26 24.63
CA GLU A 464 -20.75 10.47 23.76
C GLU A 464 -20.59 9.69 22.45
N ALA A 465 -19.38 9.69 21.88
CA ALA A 465 -19.04 8.92 20.68
C ALA A 465 -19.03 7.39 20.92
N PHE A 466 -18.93 6.93 22.18
CA PHE A 466 -18.95 5.52 22.53
C PHE A 466 -20.28 4.84 22.13
N PRO A 467 -20.27 3.85 21.22
CA PRO A 467 -21.50 3.22 20.72
C PRO A 467 -22.26 2.44 21.80
N ARG A 468 -23.58 2.65 21.88
CA ARG A 468 -24.49 1.96 22.83
C ARG A 468 -25.68 1.32 22.09
N GLY A 469 -26.32 0.33 22.71
CA GLY A 469 -27.54 -0.30 22.18
C GLY A 469 -27.37 -0.90 20.77
N GLU A 470 -28.33 -0.67 19.88
CA GLU A 470 -28.26 -1.14 18.49
C GLU A 470 -27.07 -0.53 17.71
N GLN A 471 -26.70 0.73 17.98
CA GLN A 471 -25.54 1.35 17.33
C GLN A 471 -24.25 0.59 17.66
N ALA A 472 -24.13 0.05 18.88
CA ALA A 472 -22.99 -0.78 19.24
C ALA A 472 -22.89 -2.05 18.38
N LYS A 473 -24.02 -2.68 18.03
CA LYS A 473 -24.03 -3.85 17.13
C LYS A 473 -23.63 -3.45 15.70
N VAL A 474 -24.16 -2.33 15.21
CA VAL A 474 -23.84 -1.80 13.87
C VAL A 474 -22.35 -1.49 13.73
N GLU A 475 -21.77 -0.74 14.68
CA GLU A 475 -20.33 -0.43 14.65
C GLU A 475 -19.48 -1.69 14.88
N TRP A 476 -19.89 -2.63 15.74
CA TRP A 476 -19.16 -3.88 15.94
C TRP A 476 -19.14 -4.76 14.69
N LYS A 477 -20.23 -4.81 13.90
CA LYS A 477 -20.21 -5.51 12.60
C LYS A 477 -19.28 -4.85 11.58
N LYS A 478 -19.00 -3.54 11.69
CA LYS A 478 -17.93 -2.90 10.89
C LYS A 478 -16.53 -3.34 11.33
N VAL A 479 -16.30 -3.53 12.63
CA VAL A 479 -15.04 -4.11 13.14
C VAL A 479 -14.82 -5.52 12.57
N GLU A 480 -15.85 -6.38 12.65
CA GLU A 480 -15.79 -7.73 12.09
C GLU A 480 -15.51 -7.71 10.58
N LYS A 481 -16.20 -6.87 9.80
CA LYS A 481 -15.93 -6.66 8.38
C LYS A 481 -14.51 -6.16 8.09
N GLY A 482 -13.93 -5.35 8.98
CA GLY A 482 -12.53 -4.92 8.90
C GLY A 482 -11.58 -6.12 8.97
N PHE A 483 -11.79 -7.01 9.93
CA PHE A 483 -11.04 -8.27 10.01
C PHE A 483 -11.32 -9.21 8.84
N GLU A 484 -12.57 -9.38 8.40
CA GLU A 484 -12.93 -10.14 7.19
C GLU A 484 -12.15 -9.66 5.95
N LYS A 485 -11.95 -8.33 5.80
CA LYS A 485 -11.18 -7.75 4.69
C LYS A 485 -9.67 -7.97 4.81
N ILE A 486 -9.11 -7.89 6.03
CA ILE A 486 -7.69 -8.21 6.28
C ILE A 486 -7.43 -9.71 6.03
N ASP A 487 -8.35 -10.59 6.45
CA ASP A 487 -8.31 -12.03 6.19
C ASP A 487 -8.27 -12.35 4.69
N GLN A 488 -9.11 -11.65 3.90
CA GLN A 488 -9.14 -11.74 2.44
C GLN A 488 -7.83 -11.27 1.79
N TRP A 489 -7.21 -10.19 2.29
CA TRP A 489 -5.91 -9.75 1.78
C TRP A 489 -4.81 -10.77 2.05
N ILE A 490 -4.72 -11.30 3.28
CA ILE A 490 -3.69 -12.26 3.65
C ILE A 490 -3.94 -13.61 2.94
N GLY A 491 -5.18 -14.00 2.68
CA GLY A 491 -5.53 -15.30 2.10
C GLY A 491 -5.54 -16.40 3.16
N LYS A 492 -6.25 -17.50 2.93
CA LYS A 492 -6.39 -18.59 3.93
C LYS A 492 -5.16 -19.49 4.01
N GLU A 493 -4.36 -19.49 2.95
CA GLU A 493 -3.17 -20.31 2.76
C GLU A 493 -1.92 -19.75 3.47
N ASN A 494 -1.92 -18.46 3.81
CA ASN A 494 -0.75 -17.75 4.36
C ASN A 494 -0.85 -17.59 5.87
N GLU A 495 0.30 -17.59 6.55
CA GLU A 495 0.37 -17.39 7.99
C GLU A 495 0.43 -15.90 8.35
N PHE A 496 1.28 -15.18 7.61
CA PHE A 496 1.63 -13.77 7.77
C PHE A 496 1.27 -12.96 6.53
N VAL A 497 1.28 -11.64 6.65
CA VAL A 497 1.02 -10.70 5.54
C VAL A 497 1.97 -10.96 4.37
N MET A 498 3.21 -11.36 4.66
CA MET A 498 4.18 -11.78 3.64
C MET A 498 4.31 -13.30 3.46
N GLY A 499 3.21 -14.05 3.63
CA GLY A 499 3.17 -15.50 3.39
C GLY A 499 3.63 -16.30 4.60
N ASP A 500 4.83 -16.86 4.52
CA ASP A 500 5.54 -17.54 5.62
C ASP A 500 6.47 -16.59 6.40
N ARG A 501 6.74 -15.40 5.85
CA ARG A 501 7.66 -14.41 6.41
C ARG A 501 6.92 -13.36 7.23
N ILE A 502 7.39 -13.15 8.47
CA ILE A 502 7.02 -12.01 9.32
C ILE A 502 7.71 -10.73 8.81
N SER A 503 6.98 -9.61 8.82
CA SER A 503 7.43 -8.31 8.36
C SER A 503 6.84 -7.15 9.18
N PHE A 504 7.17 -5.90 8.85
CA PHE A 504 6.69 -4.72 9.57
C PHE A 504 5.15 -4.60 9.59
N ALA A 505 4.48 -4.95 8.49
CA ALA A 505 3.02 -5.03 8.37
C ALA A 505 2.41 -5.96 9.42
N ASP A 506 3.08 -7.08 9.73
CA ASP A 506 2.65 -8.02 10.76
C ASP A 506 2.76 -7.42 12.16
N PHE A 507 3.82 -6.65 12.43
CA PHE A 507 3.95 -5.91 13.70
C PHE A 507 2.94 -4.77 13.83
N ALA A 508 2.53 -4.14 12.72
CA ALA A 508 1.45 -3.16 12.71
C ALA A 508 0.12 -3.81 13.10
N LEU A 509 -0.26 -4.92 12.44
CA LEU A 509 -1.49 -5.66 12.72
C LEU A 509 -1.50 -6.31 14.11
N ALA A 510 -0.41 -6.97 14.50
CA ALA A 510 -0.27 -7.55 15.84
C ALA A 510 -0.28 -6.47 16.94
N GLY A 511 0.23 -5.27 16.65
CA GLY A 511 0.15 -4.12 17.56
C GLY A 511 -1.29 -3.76 17.93
N TRP A 512 -2.20 -3.78 16.95
CA TRP A 512 -3.64 -3.62 17.21
C TRP A 512 -4.20 -4.77 18.03
N LEU A 513 -3.93 -6.02 17.64
CA LEU A 513 -4.43 -7.22 18.32
C LEU A 513 -4.01 -7.26 19.79
N LYS A 514 -2.74 -6.98 20.07
CA LYS A 514 -2.19 -6.93 21.43
C LYS A 514 -2.78 -5.78 22.24
N TRP A 515 -3.00 -4.61 21.63
CA TRP A 515 -3.65 -3.47 22.28
C TRP A 515 -5.08 -3.82 22.72
N VAL A 516 -5.90 -4.42 21.84
CA VAL A 516 -7.27 -4.79 22.20
C VAL A 516 -7.36 -5.98 23.17
N LYS A 517 -6.44 -6.96 23.08
CA LYS A 517 -6.30 -8.03 24.09
C LYS A 517 -5.95 -7.45 25.47
N ALA A 518 -5.06 -6.46 25.53
CA ALA A 518 -4.68 -5.80 26.77
C ALA A 518 -5.81 -4.91 27.35
N LEU A 519 -6.60 -4.26 26.49
CA LEU A 519 -7.74 -3.43 26.90
C LEU A 519 -8.88 -4.24 27.51
N TRP A 520 -9.32 -5.30 26.83
CA TRP A 520 -10.53 -6.04 27.21
C TRP A 520 -10.25 -7.31 28.02
N GLY A 521 -8.98 -7.71 28.12
CA GLY A 521 -8.56 -8.93 28.80
C GLY A 521 -8.83 -10.19 27.97
N GLU A 522 -8.12 -11.27 28.30
CA GLU A 522 -8.22 -12.55 27.60
C GLU A 522 -9.60 -13.21 27.76
N ASP A 523 -10.25 -13.00 28.90
CA ASP A 523 -11.62 -13.46 29.17
C ASP A 523 -12.70 -12.46 28.74
N GLY A 524 -12.35 -11.30 28.17
CA GLY A 524 -13.31 -10.28 27.76
C GLY A 524 -14.07 -10.68 26.48
N GLU A 525 -15.39 -10.53 26.47
CA GLU A 525 -16.24 -10.94 25.33
C GLU A 525 -15.81 -10.29 24.00
N LYS A 526 -15.40 -9.02 24.01
CA LYS A 526 -14.88 -8.33 22.81
C LYS A 526 -13.58 -8.93 22.26
N TRP A 527 -12.69 -9.43 23.13
CA TRP A 527 -11.52 -10.16 22.68
C TRP A 527 -11.89 -11.57 22.22
N LYS A 528 -12.81 -12.26 22.92
CA LYS A 528 -13.32 -13.59 22.51
C LYS A 528 -13.95 -13.58 21.12
N ASP A 529 -14.69 -12.52 20.76
CA ASP A 529 -15.21 -12.34 19.40
C ASP A 529 -14.07 -12.32 18.36
N ILE A 530 -13.12 -11.40 18.53
CA ILE A 530 -11.93 -11.27 17.66
C ILE A 530 -11.14 -12.59 17.62
N ALA A 531 -10.94 -13.24 18.76
CA ALA A 531 -10.22 -14.51 18.86
C ALA A 531 -10.93 -15.68 18.17
N ARG A 532 -12.23 -15.56 17.85
CA ARG A 532 -13.04 -16.58 17.14
C ARG A 532 -13.22 -16.27 15.65
N TRP A 533 -13.23 -15.00 15.25
CA TRP A 533 -13.38 -14.60 13.86
C TRP A 533 -12.32 -15.24 12.94
N ASN A 534 -12.69 -15.42 11.67
CA ASN A 534 -11.84 -16.00 10.63
C ASN A 534 -11.21 -17.33 11.06
N GLU A 535 -12.05 -18.27 11.51
CA GLU A 535 -11.63 -19.61 11.98
C GLU A 535 -10.59 -19.54 13.12
N GLY A 536 -10.69 -18.52 13.97
CA GLY A 536 -9.78 -18.24 15.08
C GLY A 536 -8.39 -17.72 14.69
N ARG A 537 -8.26 -17.14 13.48
CA ARG A 537 -6.97 -16.65 12.94
C ARG A 537 -6.27 -15.68 13.89
N TRP A 538 -7.00 -14.70 14.41
CA TRP A 538 -6.40 -13.53 15.08
C TRP A 538 -5.72 -13.85 16.41
N ALA A 539 -6.25 -14.83 17.16
CA ALA A 539 -5.59 -15.33 18.36
C ALA A 539 -4.27 -16.04 18.03
N ARG A 540 -4.30 -17.00 17.08
CA ARG A 540 -3.10 -17.72 16.63
C ARG A 540 -2.05 -16.80 16.01
N TYR A 541 -2.51 -15.81 15.25
CA TYR A 541 -1.66 -14.82 14.59
C TYR A 541 -0.89 -13.97 15.61
N LEU A 542 -1.57 -13.46 16.63
CA LEU A 542 -0.92 -12.72 17.71
C LEU A 542 0.08 -13.60 18.47
N GLU A 543 -0.30 -14.83 18.86
CA GLU A 543 0.58 -15.78 19.54
C GLU A 543 1.87 -16.06 18.75
N LYS A 544 1.76 -16.24 17.43
CA LYS A 544 2.89 -16.49 16.53
C LYS A 544 3.83 -15.28 16.41
N VAL A 545 3.29 -14.07 16.33
CA VAL A 545 4.11 -12.84 16.37
C VAL A 545 4.77 -12.64 17.73
N GLU A 546 4.07 -12.92 18.84
CA GLU A 546 4.65 -12.88 20.19
C GLU A 546 5.80 -13.89 20.34
N ALA A 547 5.62 -15.13 19.87
CA ALA A 547 6.66 -16.16 19.90
C ALA A 547 7.91 -15.79 19.09
N ALA A 548 7.74 -15.16 17.92
CA ALA A 548 8.88 -14.70 17.10
C ALA A 548 9.64 -13.51 17.73
N THR A 549 8.96 -12.70 18.54
CA THR A 549 9.48 -11.43 19.07
C THR A 549 9.99 -11.52 20.51
N SER A 550 9.69 -12.60 21.24
CA SER A 550 10.14 -12.88 22.61
C SER A 550 11.64 -13.12 22.77
#